data_AF-A3U582-F1
#
_entry.id   AF-A3U582-F1
#
_cell.length_a   1.000
_cell.length_b   1.000
_cell.length_c   1.000
_cell.angle_alpha   90.00
_cell.angle_beta   90.00
_cell.angle_gamma   90.00
#
_symmetry.space_group_name_H-M   'P 1'
#
loop_
_entity.id
_entity.type
_entity.pdbx_description
1 polymer ?
#
loop_
_entity_poly.entity_id
_entity_poly.type
_entity_poly.pdbx_seq_one_letter_code
_entity_poly.pdbx_strand_id
1 'polypeptide(L)'
;MNISVELTLTPLQDDFEPAIINFIKSLRASGLKVLENPLSTQVYGEYDEVMGILQKEMKIALEAVERGLLYIKIVKSDRHDYEPHF
;
A
#
# COMPACT_ATOMS: atom_id res chain seq x y z
N MET A 1 -0.87 -17.86 -2.78
CA MET A 1 -0.88 -17.87 -1.30
C MET A 1 -1.35 -16.52 -0.77
N ASN A 2 -2.02 -16.44 0.39
CA ASN A 2 -2.37 -15.12 0.95
C ASN A 2 -1.17 -14.42 1.61
N ILE A 3 -1.08 -13.10 1.40
CA ILE A 3 -0.05 -12.22 1.96
C ILE A 3 -0.64 -10.99 2.61
N SER A 4 0.15 -10.37 3.48
CA SER A 4 -0.06 -9.01 3.99
C SER A 4 1.05 -8.12 3.44
N VAL A 5 0.69 -6.96 2.90
CA VAL A 5 1.66 -5.99 2.40
C VAL A 5 1.43 -4.64 3.07
N GLU A 6 2.45 -4.12 3.73
CA GLU A 6 2.47 -2.77 4.27
C GLU A 6 3.24 -1.83 3.34
N LEU A 7 2.65 -0.66 3.08
CA LEU A 7 3.10 0.32 2.09
C LEU A 7 3.19 1.71 2.73
N THR A 8 4.28 2.42 2.45
CA THR A 8 4.44 3.84 2.79
C THR A 8 5.07 4.57 1.61
N LEU A 9 4.28 5.43 0.94
CA LEU A 9 4.76 6.34 -0.09
C LEU A 9 5.22 7.64 0.57
N THR A 10 6.47 8.04 0.33
CA THR A 10 7.05 9.27 0.86
C THR A 10 7.56 10.12 -0.30
N PRO A 11 6.71 10.99 -0.88
CA PRO A 11 7.16 12.02 -1.81
C PRO A 11 8.10 12.99 -1.10
N LEU A 12 9.15 13.45 -1.78
CA LEU A 12 10.15 14.39 -1.25
C LEU A 12 9.93 15.78 -1.83
N GLN A 13 8.72 16.32 -1.65
CA GLN A 13 8.24 17.61 -2.17
C GLN A 13 7.18 18.21 -1.21
N ASP A 14 6.95 19.53 -1.27
CA ASP A 14 6.07 20.23 -0.33
C ASP A 14 4.59 19.86 -0.50
N ASP A 15 4.13 19.64 -1.73
CA ASP A 15 2.76 19.26 -2.08
C ASP A 15 2.60 17.74 -2.16
N PHE A 16 3.10 17.01 -1.14
CA PHE A 16 3.14 15.56 -1.14
C PHE A 16 1.76 14.88 -0.98
N GLU A 17 0.80 15.53 -0.33
CA GLU A 17 -0.47 14.92 0.07
C GLU A 17 -1.29 14.35 -1.11
N PRO A 18 -1.47 15.05 -2.25
CA PRO A 18 -2.28 14.54 -3.35
C PRO A 18 -1.78 13.21 -3.91
N ALA A 19 -0.46 13.01 -4.02
CA ALA A 19 0.12 11.76 -4.51
C ALA A 19 -0.21 10.59 -3.56
N ILE A 20 -0.07 10.81 -2.25
CA ILE A 20 -0.39 9.81 -1.22
C ILE A 20 -1.90 9.50 -1.22
N ILE A 21 -2.75 10.54 -1.22
CA ILE A 21 -4.21 10.40 -1.20
C ILE A 21 -4.70 9.63 -2.44
N ASN A 22 -4.15 9.94 -3.62
CA ASN A 22 -4.53 9.26 -4.86
C ASN A 22 -4.12 7.79 -4.86
N PHE A 23 -2.90 7.49 -4.39
CA PHE A 23 -2.42 6.11 -4.25
C PHE A 23 -3.30 5.30 -3.29
N ILE A 24 -3.61 5.86 -2.11
CA ILE A 24 -4.50 5.20 -1.14
C ILE A 24 -5.91 4.97 -1.72
N LYS A 25 -6.47 5.95 -2.43
CA LYS A 25 -7.78 5.81 -3.08
C LYS A 25 -7.78 4.72 -4.15
N SER A 26 -6.70 4.56 -4.92
CA SER A 26 -6.62 3.50 -5.91
C SER A 26 -6.53 2.11 -5.28
N LEU A 27 -5.81 1.97 -4.16
CA LEU A 27 -5.81 0.74 -3.36
C LEU A 27 -7.21 0.43 -2.82
N ARG A 28 -7.95 1.41 -2.30
CA ARG A 28 -9.34 1.21 -1.83
C ARG A 28 -10.28 0.77 -2.96
N ALA A 29 -10.07 1.28 -4.18
CA ALA A 29 -10.86 0.92 -5.34
C ALA A 29 -10.49 -0.44 -5.96
N SER A 30 -9.45 -1.10 -5.46
CA SER A 30 -8.91 -2.34 -6.04
C SER A 30 -9.72 -3.60 -5.77
N GLY A 31 -10.60 -3.57 -4.76
CA GLY A 31 -11.32 -4.75 -4.27
C GLY A 31 -10.57 -5.56 -3.19
N LEU A 32 -9.31 -5.22 -2.91
CA LEU A 32 -8.56 -5.82 -1.80
C LEU A 32 -9.10 -5.38 -0.43
N LYS A 33 -8.81 -6.15 0.61
CA LYS A 33 -8.96 -5.67 1.99
C LYS A 33 -7.86 -4.64 2.25
N VAL A 34 -8.25 -3.42 2.60
CA VAL A 34 -7.33 -2.30 2.87
C VAL A 34 -7.55 -1.79 4.29
N LEU A 35 -6.48 -1.67 5.06
CA LEU A 35 -6.47 -1.06 6.39
C LEU A 35 -5.41 0.04 6.44
N GLU A 36 -5.68 1.09 7.20
CA GLU A 36 -4.87 2.30 7.21
C GLU A 36 -4.65 2.76 8.63
N ASN A 37 -3.48 3.32 8.87
CA ASN A 37 -3.16 4.01 10.10
C ASN A 37 -2.31 5.26 9.76
N PRO A 38 -1.96 6.11 10.74
CA PRO A 38 -1.20 7.33 10.47
C PRO A 38 0.20 7.11 9.85
N LEU A 39 0.73 5.89 9.87
CA LEU A 39 2.10 5.56 9.43
C LEU A 39 2.14 4.77 8.11
N SER A 40 1.12 3.98 7.81
CA SER A 40 1.13 3.06 6.67
C SER A 40 -0.26 2.69 6.15
N THR A 41 -0.29 2.19 4.91
CA THR A 41 -1.43 1.51 4.31
C THR A 41 -1.11 0.03 4.17
N GLN A 42 -2.05 -0.83 4.55
CA GLN A 42 -1.89 -2.28 4.52
C GLN A 42 -2.92 -2.88 3.56
N VAL A 43 -2.49 -3.79 2.70
CA VAL A 43 -3.35 -4.54 1.79
C VAL A 43 -3.17 -6.04 2.00
N TYR A 44 -4.27 -6.78 1.83
CA TYR A 44 -4.30 -8.22 2.07
C TYR A 44 -5.03 -8.94 0.93
N GLY A 45 -4.58 -10.14 0.58
CA GLY A 45 -5.21 -10.96 -0.46
C GLY A 45 -4.29 -12.05 -1.00
N GLU A 46 -4.72 -12.69 -2.08
CA GLU A 46 -3.92 -13.66 -2.83
C GLU A 46 -2.69 -12.98 -3.45
N TYR A 47 -1.54 -13.66 -3.43
CA TYR A 47 -0.24 -13.11 -3.81
C TYR A 47 -0.26 -12.51 -5.22
N ASP A 48 -0.73 -13.28 -6.20
CA ASP A 48 -0.70 -12.85 -7.60
C ASP A 48 -1.64 -11.66 -7.86
N GLU A 49 -2.79 -11.64 -7.18
CA GLU A 49 -3.76 -10.54 -7.26
C GLU A 49 -3.20 -9.26 -6.62
N VAL A 50 -2.70 -9.36 -5.38
CA VAL A 50 -2.09 -8.24 -4.67
C VAL A 50 -0.91 -7.68 -5.46
N MET A 51 0.01 -8.54 -5.91
CA MET A 51 1.19 -8.09 -6.65
C MET A 51 0.84 -7.50 -8.01
N GLY A 52 -0.19 -8.00 -8.70
CA GLY A 52 -0.67 -7.43 -9.96
C GLY A 52 -1.24 -6.02 -9.79
N ILE A 53 -2.05 -5.80 -8.75
CA ILE A 53 -2.59 -4.48 -8.41
C ILE A 53 -1.45 -3.54 -8.01
N LEU A 54 -0.58 -3.97 -7.10
CA LEU A 54 0.53 -3.14 -6.63
C LEU A 54 1.48 -2.77 -7.78
N GLN A 55 1.80 -3.69 -8.68
CA GLN A 55 2.66 -3.39 -9.84
C GLN A 55 2.15 -2.18 -10.63
N LYS A 56 0.83 -2.13 -10.89
CA LYS A 56 0.20 -1.04 -11.62
C LYS A 56 0.15 0.25 -10.77
N GLU A 57 -0.39 0.18 -9.56
CA GLU A 57 -0.68 1.36 -8.76
C GLU A 57 0.59 2.01 -8.19
N MET A 58 1.60 1.22 -7.84
CA MET A 58 2.91 1.75 -7.40
C MET A 58 3.64 2.46 -8.53
N LYS A 59 3.54 1.96 -9.77
CA LYS A 59 4.10 2.64 -10.94
C LYS A 59 3.46 4.02 -11.11
N ILE A 60 2.13 4.09 -11.08
CA ILE A 60 1.39 5.36 -11.20
C ILE A 60 1.80 6.33 -10.08
N ALA A 61 1.91 5.86 -8.84
CA ALA A 61 2.30 6.68 -7.71
C ALA A 61 3.73 7.23 -7.83
N LEU A 62 4.68 6.41 -8.31
CA LEU A 62 6.07 6.83 -8.53
C LEU A 62 6.21 7.77 -9.74
N GLU A 63 5.40 7.62 -10.78
CA GLU A 63 5.36 8.55 -11.93
C GLU A 63 4.72 9.89 -11.57
N ALA A 64 3.89 9.95 -10.52
CA ALA A 64 3.21 11.17 -10.07
C ALA A 64 4.07 12.08 -9.19
N VAL A 65 5.29 11.66 -8.83
CA VAL A 65 6.21 12.43 -7.98
C VAL A 65 7.55 12.59 -8.69
N GLU A 66 8.22 13.74 -8.55
CA GLU A 66 9.55 13.93 -9.14
C GLU A 66 10.60 13.11 -8.38
N ARG A 67 10.48 13.10 -7.05
CA ARG A 67 11.38 12.41 -6.13
C ARG A 67 10.57 11.83 -4.99
N GLY A 68 10.85 10.58 -4.65
CA GLY A 68 10.15 9.89 -3.59
C GLY A 68 10.74 8.52 -3.34
N LEU A 69 10.29 7.91 -2.27
CA LEU A 69 10.52 6.50 -1.99
C LEU A 69 9.19 5.81 -1.69
N LEU A 70 9.14 4.52 -2.00
CA LEU A 70 8.05 3.65 -1.60
C LEU A 70 8.64 2.51 -0.77
N TYR A 71 8.27 2.45 0.51
CA TYR A 71 8.62 1.33 1.37
C TYR A 71 7.57 0.24 1.26
N ILE A 72 8.02 -1.01 1.14
CA ILE A 72 7.16 -2.19 1.01
C ILE A 72 7.67 -3.26 1.96
N LYS A 73 6.77 -3.78 2.79
CA LYS A 73 7.03 -4.92 3.67
C LYS A 73 6.00 -6.01 3.39
N ILE A 74 6.47 -7.18 2.97
CA ILE A 74 5.62 -8.33 2.63
C ILE A 74 5.75 -9.39 3.71
N VAL A 75 4.61 -9.89 4.20
CA VAL A 75 4.53 -10.99 5.15
C VAL A 75 3.85 -12.18 4.47
N LYS A 76 4.48 -13.35 4.55
CA LYS A 76 3.93 -14.63 4.05
C LYS A 76 2.86 -15.18 5.01
N SER A 77 1.75 -14.46 5.13
CA SER A 77 0.49 -14.86 5.76
C SER A 77 -0.50 -13.70 5.70
N ASP A 78 -1.79 -14.01 5.80
CA ASP A 78 -2.81 -13.00 6.08
C ASP A 78 -2.81 -12.66 7.58
N ARG A 79 -2.62 -11.38 7.91
CA ARG A 79 -2.55 -10.87 9.29
C ARG A 79 -3.60 -9.79 9.56
N HIS A 80 -4.63 -9.69 8.72
CA HIS A 80 -5.57 -8.57 8.80
C HIS A 80 -6.41 -8.54 10.10
N ASP A 81 -6.61 -9.71 10.73
CA ASP A 81 -7.32 -9.86 12.01
C ASP A 81 -6.35 -9.93 13.21
N TYR A 82 -5.11 -9.44 13.09
CA TYR A 82 -4.18 -9.46 14.20
C TYR A 82 -4.66 -8.56 15.35
N GLU A 83 -4.83 -9.17 16.53
CA GLU A 83 -5.01 -8.47 17.79
C GLU A 83 -3.85 -8.82 18.76
N PRO A 84 -3.30 -7.84 19.49
CA PRO A 84 -2.38 -8.10 20.60
C PRO A 84 -3.00 -9.02 21.65
N HIS A 85 -2.20 -9.92 22.23
CA HIS A 85 -2.66 -10.91 23.22
C HIS A 85 -1.90 -10.79 24.56
N PHE A 86 -1.58 -9.56 24.96
CA PHE A 86 -0.88 -9.22 26.20
C PHE A 86 -1.61 -8.12 26.96
#